data_AF-A0A9D2A2F4-F1
#
_entry.id   AF-A0A9D2A2F4-F1
#
_cell.length_a   1.000
_cell.length_b   1.000
_cell.length_c   1.000
_cell.angle_alpha   90.00
_cell.angle_beta   90.00
_cell.angle_gamma   90.00
#
_symmetry.space_group_name_H-M   'P 1'
#
loop_
_entity.id
_entity.type
_entity.pdbx_description
1 polymer ?
#
loop_
_entity_poly.entity_id
_entity_poly.type
_entity_poly.pdbx_seq_one_letter_code
_entity_poly.pdbx_strand_id
1 'polypeptide(L)'
;MTIDIIDLTDPEYADLSPVQLAMVRVAQGKKNEILADAAEEKDRLQNQLISNHFARSSVMQYARERIDSEAEAQIEVVKEDLLYQLAYEALGSEGDENGPYRYPENPNYNLSPSQRFLVVRNYYMQATDDPDARLQAYAMDTLARQYLGEYYTTLYDLLASYC
;
A
#
# COMPACT_ATOMS: atom_id res chain seq x y z
N MET A 1 3.38 0.12 20.90
CA MET A 1 2.79 -0.32 19.62
C MET A 1 3.36 -1.69 19.34
N THR A 2 2.51 -2.71 19.28
CA THR A 2 2.90 -4.07 18.85
C THR A 2 2.76 -4.11 17.34
N ILE A 3 3.74 -4.65 16.63
CA ILE A 3 3.72 -4.78 15.17
C ILE A 3 3.39 -6.24 14.85
N ASP A 4 2.26 -6.45 14.19
CA ASP A 4 1.67 -7.76 13.91
C ASP A 4 0.86 -7.75 12.59
N ILE A 5 1.13 -6.77 11.71
CA ILE A 5 0.57 -6.74 10.35
C ILE A 5 1.14 -7.85 9.46
N ILE A 6 2.38 -8.25 9.73
CA ILE A 6 3.06 -9.40 9.13
C ILE A 6 3.68 -10.24 10.24
N ASP A 7 3.67 -11.55 10.05
CA ASP A 7 4.27 -12.50 10.99
C ASP A 7 5.76 -12.59 10.71
N LEU A 8 6.53 -11.70 11.34
CA LEU A 8 7.98 -11.70 11.33
C LEU A 8 8.48 -11.97 12.74
N THR A 9 9.51 -12.79 12.85
CA THR A 9 10.20 -13.03 14.12
C THR A 9 11.07 -11.82 14.51
N ASP A 10 11.37 -11.66 15.80
CA ASP A 10 12.21 -10.55 16.30
C ASP A 10 13.57 -10.39 15.56
N PRO A 11 14.27 -11.48 15.16
CA PRO A 11 15.48 -11.39 14.34
C PRO A 11 15.21 -10.86 12.92
N GLU A 12 14.12 -11.29 12.28
CA GLU A 12 13.77 -10.84 10.91
C GLU A 12 13.42 -9.35 10.89
N TYR A 13 12.87 -8.81 11.99
CA TYR A 13 12.68 -7.37 12.15
C TYR A 13 13.99 -6.58 12.27
N ALA A 14 15.03 -7.17 12.86
CA ALA A 14 16.32 -6.52 13.05
C ALA A 14 17.14 -6.42 11.75
N ASP A 15 16.88 -7.33 10.81
CA ASP A 15 17.52 -7.37 9.49
C ASP A 15 16.85 -6.42 8.47
N LEU A 16 15.70 -5.81 8.81
CA LEU A 16 15.03 -4.85 7.94
C LEU A 16 15.81 -3.54 7.81
N SER A 17 15.85 -3.01 6.58
CA SER A 17 16.37 -1.67 6.32
C SER A 17 15.53 -0.61 7.06
N PRO A 18 16.10 0.57 7.39
CA PRO A 18 15.33 1.67 8.00
C PRO A 18 14.08 2.06 7.19
N VAL A 19 14.13 1.89 5.86
CA VAL A 19 13.00 2.16 4.96
C VAL A 19 11.94 1.06 5.07
N GLN A 20 12.35 -0.21 5.03
CA GLN A 20 11.44 -1.35 5.23
C GLN A 20 10.75 -1.27 6.61
N LEU A 21 11.48 -0.91 7.65
CA LEU A 21 10.93 -0.72 8.99
C LEU A 21 9.91 0.43 9.06
N ALA A 22 10.14 1.52 8.32
CA ALA A 22 9.18 2.61 8.22
C ALA A 22 7.89 2.17 7.48
N MET A 23 8.02 1.40 6.40
CA MET A 23 6.87 0.82 5.67
C MET A 23 6.02 -0.06 6.58
N VAL A 24 6.65 -0.97 7.33
CA VAL A 24 5.93 -1.85 8.26
C VAL A 24 5.22 -1.04 9.36
N ARG A 25 5.85 0.02 9.89
CA ARG A 25 5.20 0.91 10.88
C ARG A 25 3.99 1.64 10.32
N VAL A 26 4.06 2.13 9.09
CA VAL A 26 2.92 2.81 8.43
C VAL A 26 1.77 1.83 8.22
N ALA A 27 2.05 0.63 7.71
CA ALA A 27 1.06 -0.42 7.53
C ALA A 27 0.41 -0.84 8.86
N GLN A 28 1.21 -0.97 9.93
CA GLN A 28 0.68 -1.22 11.28
C GLN A 28 -0.23 -0.08 11.76
N GLY A 29 0.15 1.18 11.48
CA GLY A 29 -0.68 2.34 11.78
C GLY A 29 -2.07 2.23 11.14
N LYS A 30 -2.12 1.89 9.85
CA LYS A 30 -3.39 1.67 9.12
C LYS A 30 -4.21 0.52 9.70
N LYS A 31 -3.57 -0.62 10.04
CA LYS A 31 -4.26 -1.73 10.72
C LYS A 31 -4.92 -1.28 12.02
N ASN A 32 -4.19 -0.50 12.83
CA ASN A 32 -4.71 -0.02 14.11
C ASN A 32 -5.89 0.94 13.92
N GLU A 33 -5.86 1.79 12.89
CA GLU A 33 -6.96 2.69 12.52
C GLU A 33 -8.21 1.90 12.11
N ILE A 34 -8.06 0.91 11.21
CA ILE A 34 -9.16 0.03 10.79
C ILE A 34 -9.81 -0.67 11.99
N LEU A 35 -9.00 -1.18 12.92
CA LEU A 35 -9.52 -1.84 14.13
C LEU A 35 -10.23 -0.86 15.08
N ALA A 36 -9.74 0.38 15.18
CA ALA A 36 -10.38 1.42 15.99
C ALA A 36 -11.74 1.81 15.39
N ASP A 37 -11.80 2.03 14.08
CA ASP A 37 -13.04 2.36 13.36
C ASP A 37 -14.07 1.23 13.48
N ALA A 38 -13.63 -0.03 13.34
CA ALA A 38 -14.48 -1.19 13.54
C ALA A 38 -15.03 -1.28 14.97
N ALA A 39 -14.23 -0.92 15.98
CA ALA A 39 -14.68 -0.88 17.37
C ALA A 39 -15.71 0.24 17.59
N GLU A 40 -15.46 1.45 17.06
CA GLU A 40 -16.39 2.57 17.14
C GLU A 40 -17.72 2.25 16.45
N GLU A 41 -17.69 1.61 15.28
CA GLU A 41 -18.90 1.20 14.56
C GLU A 41 -19.73 0.21 15.40
N LYS A 42 -19.09 -0.77 16.03
CA LYS A 42 -19.77 -1.74 16.91
C LYS A 42 -20.42 -1.05 18.11
N ASP A 43 -19.73 -0.11 18.74
CA ASP A 43 -20.26 0.63 19.90
C ASP A 43 -21.44 1.51 19.50
N ARG A 44 -21.33 2.22 18.37
CA ARG A 44 -22.42 3.01 17.80
C ARG A 44 -23.64 2.15 17.51
N LEU A 45 -23.46 0.99 16.88
CA LEU A 45 -24.55 0.07 16.57
C LEU A 45 -25.19 -0.49 17.85
N GLN A 46 -24.39 -0.84 18.85
CA GLN A 46 -24.88 -1.30 20.14
C GLN A 46 -25.80 -0.27 20.80
N ASN A 47 -25.38 1.00 20.82
CA ASN A 47 -26.17 2.10 21.38
C ASN A 47 -27.48 2.32 20.62
N GLN A 48 -27.46 2.19 19.29
CA GLN A 48 -28.66 2.27 18.46
C GLN A 48 -29.64 1.13 18.73
N LEU A 49 -29.16 -0.11 18.86
CA LEU A 49 -30.02 -1.26 19.15
C LEU A 49 -30.62 -1.19 20.57
N ILE A 50 -29.87 -0.69 21.55
CA ILE A 50 -30.40 -0.44 22.90
C ILE A 50 -31.52 0.60 22.86
N SER A 51 -31.28 1.73 22.17
CA SER A 51 -32.24 2.83 22.07
C SER A 51 -33.54 2.40 21.36
N ASN A 52 -33.44 1.48 20.40
CA ASN A 52 -34.59 0.95 19.66
C ASN A 52 -35.18 -0.33 20.26
N HIS A 53 -34.78 -0.73 21.48
CA HIS A 53 -35.25 -1.95 22.15
C HIS A 53 -34.97 -3.29 21.42
N PHE A 54 -34.00 -3.30 20.51
CA PHE A 54 -33.55 -4.50 19.77
C PHE A 54 -32.29 -5.16 20.37
N ALA A 55 -31.85 -4.74 21.55
CA ALA A 55 -30.60 -5.20 22.18
C ALA A 55 -30.49 -6.73 22.39
N ARG A 56 -31.62 -7.45 22.45
CA ARG A 56 -31.65 -8.92 22.62
C ARG A 56 -31.82 -9.69 21.30
N SER A 57 -31.83 -9.00 20.16
CA SER A 57 -31.96 -9.63 18.85
C SER A 57 -30.62 -10.21 18.36
N SER A 58 -30.68 -11.21 17.49
CA SER A 58 -29.50 -11.76 16.81
C SER A 58 -28.84 -10.76 15.86
N VAL A 59 -29.49 -9.62 15.57
CA VAL A 59 -29.00 -8.55 14.69
C VAL A 59 -27.63 -8.04 15.15
N MET A 60 -27.40 -7.92 16.47
CA MET A 60 -26.11 -7.47 16.99
C MET A 60 -24.98 -8.45 16.66
N GLN A 61 -25.25 -9.75 16.76
CA GLN A 61 -24.25 -10.78 16.49
C GLN A 61 -23.87 -10.79 15.00
N TYR A 62 -24.86 -10.84 14.11
CA TYR A 62 -24.62 -10.79 12.67
C TYR A 62 -23.89 -9.53 12.23
N ALA A 63 -24.25 -8.38 12.81
CA ALA A 63 -23.60 -7.13 12.46
C ALA A 63 -22.16 -7.05 12.97
N ARG A 64 -21.86 -7.58 14.16
CA ARG A 64 -20.48 -7.68 14.67
C ARG A 64 -19.63 -8.56 13.74
N GLU A 65 -20.13 -9.74 13.38
CA GLU A 65 -19.45 -10.67 12.47
C GLU A 65 -19.19 -10.01 11.11
N ARG A 66 -20.16 -9.26 10.58
CA ARG A 66 -19.98 -8.48 9.33
C ARG A 66 -18.87 -7.43 9.47
N ILE A 67 -18.90 -6.63 10.53
CA ILE A 67 -17.90 -5.56 10.76
C ILE A 67 -16.51 -6.16 10.92
N ASP A 68 -16.39 -7.28 11.65
CA ASP A 68 -15.14 -8.01 11.80
C ASP A 68 -14.62 -8.52 10.46
N SER A 69 -15.49 -9.14 9.66
CA SER A 69 -15.12 -9.64 8.33
C SER A 69 -14.67 -8.53 7.37
N GLU A 70 -15.32 -7.37 7.45
CA GLU A 70 -14.96 -6.20 6.64
C GLU A 70 -13.61 -5.60 7.07
N ALA A 71 -13.37 -5.48 8.38
CA ALA A 71 -12.09 -5.04 8.91
C ALA A 71 -10.96 -6.00 8.53
N GLU A 72 -11.17 -7.32 8.63
CA GLU A 72 -10.21 -8.34 8.21
C GLU A 72 -9.87 -8.23 6.72
N ALA A 73 -10.87 -8.05 5.85
CA ALA A 73 -10.65 -7.86 4.42
C ALA A 73 -9.80 -6.61 4.12
N GLN A 74 -10.05 -5.50 4.82
CA GLN A 74 -9.26 -4.28 4.67
C GLN A 74 -7.81 -4.47 5.17
N ILE A 75 -7.64 -5.18 6.30
CA ILE A 75 -6.30 -5.48 6.84
C ILE A 75 -5.51 -6.37 5.87
N GLU A 76 -6.14 -7.35 5.23
CA GLU A 76 -5.44 -8.21 4.26
C GLU A 76 -4.97 -7.40 3.04
N VAL A 77 -5.75 -6.43 2.56
CA VAL A 77 -5.31 -5.51 1.49
C VAL A 77 -4.07 -4.70 1.92
N VAL A 78 -4.06 -4.18 3.16
CA VAL A 78 -2.90 -3.45 3.70
C VAL A 78 -1.67 -4.36 3.79
N LYS A 79 -1.86 -5.61 4.19
CA LYS A 79 -0.80 -6.61 4.30
C LYS A 79 -0.25 -7.01 2.93
N GLU A 80 -1.10 -7.24 1.94
CA GLU A 80 -0.69 -7.55 0.57
C GLU A 80 0.11 -6.39 -0.05
N ASP A 81 -0.34 -5.14 0.14
CA ASP A 81 0.38 -3.95 -0.31
C ASP A 81 1.76 -3.83 0.37
N LEU A 82 1.83 -4.07 1.68
CA LEU A 82 3.11 -4.09 2.41
C LEU A 82 4.06 -5.17 1.89
N LEU A 83 3.58 -6.40 1.71
CA LEU A 83 4.41 -7.50 1.20
C LEU A 83 4.95 -7.19 -0.19
N TYR A 84 4.12 -6.57 -1.04
CA TYR A 84 4.53 -6.13 -2.36
C TYR A 84 5.60 -5.03 -2.30
N GLN A 85 5.43 -4.04 -1.43
CA GLN A 85 6.40 -2.96 -1.21
C GLN A 85 7.74 -3.48 -0.68
N LEU A 86 7.73 -4.41 0.28
CA LEU A 86 8.92 -5.02 0.85
C LEU A 86 9.69 -5.85 -0.19
N ALA A 87 8.99 -6.71 -0.93
CA ALA A 87 9.60 -7.50 -2.01
C ALA A 87 10.23 -6.60 -3.08
N TYR A 88 9.61 -5.46 -3.35
CA TYR A 88 10.11 -4.49 -4.31
C TYR A 88 11.33 -3.71 -3.79
N GLU A 89 11.33 -3.26 -2.54
CA GLU A 89 12.49 -2.58 -1.94
C GLU A 89 13.71 -3.52 -1.89
N ALA A 90 13.49 -4.81 -1.59
CA ALA A 90 14.54 -5.82 -1.64
C ALA A 90 15.15 -5.98 -3.05
N LEU A 91 14.37 -5.83 -4.13
CA LEU A 91 14.87 -5.82 -5.51
C LEU A 91 15.67 -4.55 -5.86
N GLY A 92 15.45 -3.44 -5.14
CA GLY A 92 16.19 -2.18 -5.26
C GLY A 92 17.47 -2.10 -4.41
N SER A 93 17.72 -3.11 -3.57
CA SER A 93 18.84 -3.11 -2.61
C SER A 93 20.20 -3.47 -3.22
N GLU A 94 20.27 -4.05 -4.42
CA GLU A 94 21.54 -4.17 -5.14
C GLU A 94 21.77 -2.85 -5.88
N GLY A 95 22.63 -1.98 -5.38
CA GLY A 95 23.01 -0.75 -6.09
C GLY A 95 24.20 -0.96 -7.02
N ASP A 96 24.54 0.09 -7.78
CA ASP A 96 25.82 0.17 -8.49
C ASP A 96 26.75 1.21 -7.82
N GLU A 97 27.81 1.59 -8.52
CA GLU A 97 28.76 2.62 -8.08
C GLU A 97 28.12 4.00 -7.83
N ASN A 98 26.90 4.25 -8.32
CA ASN A 98 26.14 5.47 -8.12
C ASN A 98 25.17 5.39 -6.92
N GLY A 99 25.13 4.25 -6.21
CA GLY A 99 24.34 4.04 -5.01
C GLY A 99 23.17 3.07 -5.21
N PRO A 100 22.23 3.00 -4.25
CA PRO A 100 21.07 2.11 -4.35
C PRO A 100 20.22 2.44 -5.58
N TYR A 101 19.68 1.43 -6.25
CA TYR A 101 18.79 1.69 -7.38
C TYR A 101 17.47 2.31 -6.91
N ARG A 102 17.15 3.48 -7.44
CA ARG A 102 15.92 4.23 -7.20
C ARG A 102 15.53 5.01 -8.44
N TYR A 103 14.26 5.00 -8.80
CA TYR A 103 13.77 5.90 -9.84
C TYR A 103 13.33 7.22 -9.20
N PRO A 104 13.68 8.39 -9.76
CA PRO A 104 14.48 8.61 -10.98
C PRO A 104 16.01 8.69 -10.78
N GLU A 105 16.51 8.70 -9.55
CA GLU A 105 17.91 9.09 -9.24
C GLU A 105 18.99 8.11 -9.72
N ASN A 106 18.74 6.80 -9.61
CA ASN A 106 19.59 5.71 -10.10
C ASN A 106 18.73 4.56 -10.68
N PRO A 107 18.24 4.66 -11.93
CA PRO A 107 17.34 3.67 -12.51
C PRO A 107 18.02 2.30 -12.72
N ASN A 108 17.40 1.23 -12.25
CA ASN A 108 17.93 -0.12 -12.42
C ASN A 108 17.68 -0.65 -13.85
N TYR A 109 18.70 -0.69 -14.70
CA TYR A 109 18.61 -1.26 -16.05
C TYR A 109 18.78 -2.79 -16.08
N ASN A 110 19.09 -3.45 -14.95
CA ASN A 110 19.11 -4.91 -14.88
C ASN A 110 17.69 -5.51 -14.74
N LEU A 111 16.70 -4.69 -14.40
CA LEU A 111 15.29 -5.10 -14.35
C LEU A 111 14.74 -5.41 -15.74
N SER A 112 13.83 -6.39 -15.79
CA SER A 112 13.06 -6.68 -17.00
C SER A 112 12.13 -5.50 -17.36
N PRO A 113 11.72 -5.35 -18.63
CA PRO A 113 10.82 -4.25 -19.03
C PRO A 113 9.52 -4.18 -18.22
N SER A 114 8.94 -5.33 -17.85
CA SER A 114 7.73 -5.39 -17.01
C SER A 114 7.99 -4.96 -15.56
N GLN A 115 9.18 -5.24 -15.02
CA GLN A 115 9.56 -4.75 -13.69
C GLN A 115 9.81 -3.24 -13.70
N ARG A 116 10.45 -2.70 -14.75
CA ARG A 116 10.63 -1.25 -14.94
C ARG A 116 9.29 -0.51 -15.02
N PHE A 117 8.31 -1.10 -15.70
CA PHE A 117 6.94 -0.56 -15.76
C PHE A 117 6.35 -0.37 -14.35
N LEU A 118 6.49 -1.37 -13.49
CA LEU A 118 5.97 -1.31 -12.12
C LEU A 118 6.73 -0.27 -11.27
N VAL A 119 8.05 -0.17 -11.43
CA VAL A 119 8.89 0.86 -10.78
C VAL A 119 8.34 2.26 -11.04
N VAL A 120 8.18 2.60 -12.32
CA VAL A 120 7.76 3.95 -12.73
C VAL A 120 6.31 4.20 -12.33
N ARG A 121 5.43 3.19 -12.52
CA ARG A 121 4.03 3.30 -12.07
C ARG A 121 3.94 3.64 -10.58
N ASN A 122 4.63 2.89 -9.73
CA ASN A 122 4.54 3.08 -8.28
C ASN A 122 5.09 4.45 -7.86
N TYR A 123 6.20 4.88 -8.46
CA TYR A 123 6.73 6.23 -8.23
C TYR A 123 5.66 7.30 -8.46
N TYR A 124 4.97 7.27 -9.60
CA TYR A 124 3.94 8.26 -9.92
C TYR A 124 2.67 8.12 -9.07
N MET A 125 2.28 6.89 -8.71
CA MET A 125 1.14 6.65 -7.83
C MET A 125 1.39 7.13 -6.40
N GLN A 126 2.64 7.19 -5.95
CA GLN A 126 3.02 7.68 -4.62
C GLN A 126 3.42 9.15 -4.60
N ALA A 127 3.88 9.71 -5.73
CA ALA A 127 4.37 11.08 -5.81
C ALA A 127 3.25 12.13 -5.64
N THR A 128 2.03 11.82 -6.05
CA THR A 128 0.87 12.70 -5.92
C THR A 128 -0.43 11.89 -5.94
N ASP A 129 -1.41 12.32 -5.15
CA ASP A 129 -2.77 11.75 -5.14
C ASP A 129 -3.64 12.28 -6.29
N ASP A 130 -3.33 13.47 -6.82
CA ASP A 130 -4.05 14.12 -7.93
C ASP A 130 -3.76 13.41 -9.28
N PRO A 131 -4.78 12.78 -9.91
CA PRO A 131 -4.61 12.06 -11.17
C PRO A 131 -4.14 12.94 -12.34
N ASP A 132 -4.65 14.17 -12.45
CA ASP A 132 -4.32 15.08 -13.56
C ASP A 132 -2.88 15.58 -13.43
N ALA A 133 -2.48 15.97 -12.21
CA ALA A 133 -1.10 16.36 -11.92
C ALA A 133 -0.13 15.19 -12.16
N ARG A 134 -0.53 13.96 -11.83
CA ARG A 134 0.27 12.75 -12.07
C ARG A 134 0.50 12.51 -13.56
N LEU A 135 -0.56 12.58 -14.36
CA LEU A 135 -0.49 12.36 -15.80
C LEU A 135 0.40 13.42 -16.45
N GLN A 136 0.26 14.68 -16.05
CA GLN A 136 1.10 15.77 -16.57
C GLN A 136 2.57 15.60 -16.20
N ALA A 137 2.87 15.24 -14.94
CA ALA A 137 4.23 14.98 -14.49
C ALA A 137 4.88 13.82 -15.24
N TYR A 138 4.11 12.76 -15.52
CA TYR A 138 4.57 11.64 -16.33
C TYR A 138 4.80 12.04 -17.79
N ALA A 139 3.89 12.82 -18.38
CA ALA A 139 3.99 13.29 -19.77
C ALA A 139 5.27 14.11 -20.05
N MET A 140 5.78 14.80 -19.03
CA MET A 140 7.00 15.62 -19.12
C MET A 140 8.29 14.83 -18.84
N ASP A 141 8.20 13.58 -18.41
CA ASP A 141 9.37 12.80 -17.99
C ASP A 141 10.05 12.09 -19.17
N THR A 142 11.14 12.71 -19.62
CA THR A 142 11.98 12.17 -20.69
C THR A 142 12.77 10.91 -20.28
N LEU A 143 13.05 10.74 -18.98
CA LEU A 143 13.72 9.56 -18.44
C LEU A 143 12.76 8.36 -18.51
N ALA A 144 11.50 8.53 -18.07
CA ALA A 144 10.48 7.50 -18.16
C ALA A 144 10.32 6.98 -19.59
N ARG A 145 10.34 7.90 -20.58
CA ARG A 145 10.23 7.56 -22.00
C ARG A 145 11.37 6.68 -22.49
N GLN A 146 12.60 6.95 -22.05
CA GLN A 146 13.77 6.13 -22.40
C GLN A 146 13.81 4.82 -21.62
N TYR A 147 13.45 4.88 -20.33
CA TYR A 147 13.56 3.77 -19.40
C TYR A 147 12.51 2.67 -19.65
N LEU A 148 11.30 3.06 -20.04
CA LEU A 148 10.18 2.16 -20.35
C LEU A 148 10.11 1.75 -21.84
N GLY A 149 10.64 2.58 -22.74
CA GLY A 149 10.57 2.33 -24.18
C GLY A 149 9.13 2.14 -24.67
N GLU A 150 8.83 0.97 -25.24
CA GLU A 150 7.50 0.64 -25.78
C GLU A 150 6.39 0.65 -24.71
N TYR A 151 6.73 0.37 -23.45
CA TYR A 151 5.78 0.35 -22.34
C TYR A 151 5.39 1.75 -21.84
N TYR A 152 6.06 2.80 -22.33
CA TYR A 152 5.77 4.18 -21.93
C TYR A 152 4.31 4.56 -22.26
N THR A 153 3.86 4.23 -23.47
CA THR A 153 2.49 4.53 -23.92
C THR A 153 1.46 3.75 -23.12
N THR A 154 1.74 2.48 -22.81
CA THR A 154 0.85 1.65 -21.99
C THR A 154 0.66 2.23 -20.60
N LEU A 155 1.73 2.74 -19.98
CA LEU A 155 1.61 3.37 -18.66
C LEU A 155 0.90 4.71 -18.76
N TYR A 156 1.10 5.47 -19.84
CA TYR A 156 0.36 6.70 -20.10
C TYR A 156 -1.15 6.45 -20.13
N ASP A 157 -1.60 5.49 -20.94
CA ASP A 157 -3.01 5.15 -21.08
C ASP A 157 -3.60 4.66 -19.76
N LEU A 158 -2.83 3.89 -18.98
CA LEU A 158 -3.23 3.46 -17.65
C LEU A 158 -3.40 4.65 -16.69
N LEU A 159 -2.44 5.56 -16.63
CA LEU A 159 -2.52 6.73 -15.76
C LEU A 159 -3.68 7.64 -16.16
N ALA A 160 -3.91 7.82 -17.46
CA ALA A 160 -5.03 8.59 -17.99
C ALA A 160 -6.40 7.97 -17.66
N SER A 161 -6.48 6.65 -17.46
CA SER A 161 -7.73 6.00 -17.05
C SER A 161 -8.21 6.35 -15.63
N TYR A 162 -7.33 6.94 -14.81
CA TYR A 162 -7.66 7.42 -13.47
C TYR A 162 -8.09 8.89 -13.41
N CYS A 163 -8.00 9.63 -14.53
CA CYS A 163 -8.43 11.03 -14.66
C CYS A 163 -9.93 11.12 -14.95
#